data_AF-A0A8J6Z1K7-F1
#
_entry.id   AF-A0A8J6Z1K7-F1
#
_cell.length_a   1.000
_cell.length_b   1.000
_cell.length_c   1.000
_cell.angle_alpha   90.00
_cell.angle_beta   90.00
_cell.angle_gamma   90.00
#
_symmetry.space_group_name_H-M   'P 1'
#
loop_
_entity.id
_entity.type
_entity.pdbx_description
1 polymer ?
#
loop_
_entity_poly.entity_id
_entity_poly.type
_entity_poly.pdbx_seq_one_letter_code
_entity_poly.pdbx_strand_id
1 'polypeptide(L)'
;MIHVCLCFRDKTGRYAKFAATTMLSIFENTRSAVTVHIVHDNTLTDDNRDKFFYLAGRYGQFVKFYNLDELCPEKIARIIEFMPEVDKSRVTVGAFYKLLIPQVLPKNVDKVIFLEPDTLVNLDLSELWQNKLADKAMGVVTEMANGTNPKKTFLLCSEDMVKGEDYFNSGVLLMNLNVLRDEEEPIMQGIKFRGDNPKQKYLDQTVLNYCFSTRILKLPLRFNCFVKNERRDKQPVGRKIYHFVGFASKIGLEMDDPFNKLWMNYFIKTPFFDAEAIGRLHANLKKIYDFSKEAALNIATTMQGKARAFFVESEKKASMVKFFGIKKDEEVILAKTERSIKELIEAMKAANGTAVFFIMTEKFLNKKFPFDRLTDAGFVEGKDFIKGWTLLTEAQGVSFDTYPLVHML
;
A
#
# COMPACT_ATOMS: atom_id res chain seq x y z
N MET A 1 -22.52 4.44 -6.56
CA MET A 1 -21.46 3.64 -5.92
C MET A 1 -20.33 3.46 -6.91
N ILE A 2 -19.08 3.67 -6.49
CA ILE A 2 -17.87 3.49 -7.31
C ILE A 2 -17.25 2.14 -6.94
N HIS A 3 -16.84 1.37 -7.95
CA HIS A 3 -16.13 0.11 -7.75
C HIS A 3 -14.64 0.32 -8.05
N VAL A 4 -13.79 -0.06 -7.11
CA VAL A 4 -12.33 -0.04 -7.26
C VAL A 4 -11.79 -1.46 -7.11
N CYS A 5 -10.82 -1.87 -7.91
CA CYS A 5 -10.14 -3.15 -7.81
C CYS A 5 -8.66 -2.97 -7.52
N LEU A 6 -8.14 -3.70 -6.54
CA LEU A 6 -6.73 -3.84 -6.22
C LEU A 6 -6.36 -5.32 -6.39
N CYS A 7 -5.28 -5.61 -7.10
CA CYS A 7 -4.82 -6.98 -7.33
C CYS A 7 -3.41 -7.14 -6.81
N PHE A 8 -3.13 -8.19 -6.03
CA PHE A 8 -1.78 -8.48 -5.58
C PHE A 8 -1.61 -9.89 -5.04
N ARG A 9 -0.35 -10.35 -5.04
CA ARG A 9 0.13 -11.53 -4.31
C ARG A 9 1.02 -11.04 -3.16
N ASP A 10 0.69 -11.42 -1.93
CA ASP A 10 1.24 -10.83 -0.70
C ASP A 10 2.21 -11.74 0.06
N LYS A 11 3.12 -12.43 -0.64
CA LYS A 11 4.11 -13.37 -0.04
C LYS A 11 4.88 -12.82 1.17
N THR A 12 5.11 -11.51 1.25
CA THR A 12 5.92 -10.88 2.29
C THR A 12 5.14 -9.88 3.15
N GLY A 13 3.82 -9.77 3.00
CA GLY A 13 3.02 -8.73 3.67
C GLY A 13 3.18 -7.31 3.09
N ARG A 14 4.05 -7.14 2.10
CA ARG A 14 4.45 -5.83 1.56
C ARG A 14 3.37 -5.22 0.69
N TYR A 15 2.73 -6.02 -0.17
CA TYR A 15 1.73 -5.50 -1.08
C TYR A 15 0.45 -5.14 -0.35
N ALA A 16 0.12 -5.82 0.76
CA ALA A 16 -1.00 -5.42 1.59
C ALA A 16 -0.79 -4.01 2.20
N LYS A 17 0.42 -3.67 2.66
CA LYS A 17 0.73 -2.31 3.16
C LYS A 17 0.53 -1.24 2.07
N PHE A 18 0.98 -1.50 0.85
CA PHE A 18 0.79 -0.60 -0.29
C PHE A 18 -0.69 -0.47 -0.67
N ALA A 19 -1.39 -1.59 -0.81
CA ALA A 19 -2.81 -1.64 -1.11
C ALA A 19 -3.65 -0.92 -0.04
N ALA A 20 -3.32 -1.07 1.25
CA ALA A 20 -4.00 -0.37 2.33
C ALA A 20 -3.77 1.15 2.27
N THR A 21 -2.57 1.58 1.91
CA THR A 21 -2.24 3.00 1.72
C THR A 21 -3.01 3.59 0.53
N THR A 22 -3.05 2.87 -0.60
CA THR A 22 -3.88 3.20 -1.75
C THR A 22 -5.36 3.30 -1.35
N MET A 23 -5.87 2.28 -0.66
CA MET A 23 -7.25 2.20 -0.21
C MET A 23 -7.63 3.38 0.69
N LEU A 24 -6.79 3.73 1.65
CA LEU A 24 -7.02 4.89 2.50
C LEU A 24 -7.00 6.20 1.70
N SER A 25 -6.06 6.37 0.76
CA SER A 25 -6.03 7.58 -0.09
C SER A 25 -7.31 7.75 -0.90
N ILE A 26 -7.94 6.66 -1.34
CA ILE A 26 -9.24 6.68 -2.00
C ILE A 26 -10.32 7.18 -1.03
N PHE A 27 -10.38 6.62 0.17
CA PHE A 27 -11.42 6.93 1.15
C PHE A 27 -11.34 8.37 1.69
N GLU A 28 -10.13 8.92 1.86
CA GLU A 28 -9.97 10.32 2.30
C GLU A 28 -10.27 11.35 1.19
N ASN A 29 -10.19 10.96 -0.09
CA ASN A 29 -10.33 11.90 -1.22
C ASN A 29 -11.61 11.75 -2.05
N THR A 30 -12.40 10.69 -1.86
CA THR A 30 -13.59 10.40 -2.67
C THR A 30 -14.86 10.54 -1.85
N ARG A 31 -15.78 11.42 -2.27
CA ARG A 31 -17.04 11.65 -1.55
C ARG A 31 -18.09 10.58 -1.78
N SER A 32 -18.05 9.94 -2.94
CA SER A 32 -19.01 8.88 -3.30
C SER A 32 -18.75 7.61 -2.50
N ALA A 33 -19.80 6.81 -2.25
CA ALA A 33 -19.64 5.47 -1.70
C ALA A 33 -18.77 4.59 -2.63
N VAL A 34 -17.76 3.94 -2.06
CA VAL A 34 -16.77 3.08 -2.71
C VAL A 34 -16.89 1.66 -2.19
N THR A 35 -16.89 0.69 -3.11
CA THR A 35 -16.57 -0.71 -2.80
C THR A 35 -15.22 -1.05 -3.38
N VAL A 36 -14.29 -1.47 -2.52
CA VAL A 36 -12.98 -1.98 -2.92
C VAL A 36 -13.05 -3.50 -3.09
N HIS A 37 -12.59 -3.99 -4.22
CA HIS A 37 -12.48 -5.39 -4.56
C HIS A 37 -11.01 -5.77 -4.51
N ILE A 38 -10.63 -6.61 -3.55
CA ILE A 38 -9.27 -7.13 -3.42
C ILE A 38 -9.23 -8.51 -4.06
N VAL A 39 -8.52 -8.62 -5.18
CA VAL A 39 -8.27 -9.88 -5.89
C VAL A 39 -6.88 -10.38 -5.50
N HIS A 40 -6.83 -11.54 -4.86
CA HIS A 40 -5.63 -12.07 -4.21
C HIS A 40 -5.51 -13.59 -4.40
N ASP A 41 -4.47 -14.19 -3.82
CA ASP A 41 -4.30 -15.63 -3.69
C ASP A 41 -4.17 -16.03 -2.22
N ASN A 42 -3.82 -17.30 -1.94
CA ASN A 42 -3.66 -17.81 -0.58
C ASN A 42 -2.55 -17.12 0.24
N THR A 43 -1.78 -16.19 -0.34
CA THR A 43 -0.72 -15.48 0.39
C THR A 43 -1.24 -14.30 1.21
N LEU A 44 -2.47 -13.84 0.98
CA LEU A 44 -3.10 -12.82 1.84
C LEU A 44 -3.65 -13.47 3.11
N THR A 45 -3.07 -13.12 4.25
CA THR A 45 -3.44 -13.68 5.57
C THR A 45 -4.77 -13.14 6.08
N ASP A 46 -5.43 -13.90 6.96
CA ASP A 46 -6.65 -13.44 7.66
C ASP A 46 -6.42 -12.18 8.50
N ASP A 47 -5.27 -12.06 9.18
CA ASP A 47 -4.89 -10.83 9.91
C ASP A 47 -4.87 -9.61 8.99
N ASN A 48 -4.28 -9.72 7.79
CA ASN A 48 -4.29 -8.64 6.81
C ASN A 48 -5.70 -8.36 6.28
N ARG A 49 -6.53 -9.40 6.05
CA ARG A 49 -7.94 -9.22 5.64
C ARG A 49 -8.74 -8.48 6.70
N ASP A 50 -8.57 -8.81 7.98
CA ASP A 50 -9.23 -8.13 9.10
C ASP A 50 -8.81 -6.66 9.21
N LYS A 51 -7.52 -6.36 9.00
CA LYS A 51 -7.02 -4.99 8.90
C LYS A 51 -7.68 -4.21 7.75
N PHE A 52 -7.86 -4.81 6.58
CA PHE A 52 -8.61 -4.19 5.47
C PHE A 52 -10.09 -3.96 5.80
N PHE A 53 -10.77 -4.93 6.43
CA PHE A 53 -12.15 -4.78 6.88
C PHE A 53 -12.30 -3.63 7.87
N TYR A 54 -11.43 -3.57 8.88
CA TYR A 54 -11.40 -2.49 9.86
C TYR A 54 -11.19 -1.13 9.18
N LEU A 55 -10.23 -1.04 8.25
CA LEU A 55 -9.96 0.20 7.53
C LEU A 55 -11.16 0.64 6.70
N ALA A 56 -11.86 -0.26 6.00
CA ALA A 56 -13.06 0.09 5.25
C ALA A 56 -14.21 0.53 6.18
N GLY A 57 -14.45 -0.22 7.26
CA GLY A 57 -15.50 0.08 8.24
C GLY A 57 -15.34 1.45 8.91
N ARG A 58 -14.10 1.85 9.24
CA ARG A 58 -13.79 3.17 9.81
C ARG A 58 -14.24 4.34 8.94
N TYR A 59 -14.29 4.14 7.62
CA TYR A 59 -14.71 5.16 6.66
C TYR A 59 -16.14 4.95 6.15
N GLY A 60 -16.89 3.98 6.69
CA GLY A 60 -18.22 3.63 6.21
C GLY A 60 -18.22 3.10 4.77
N GLN A 61 -17.10 2.53 4.32
CA GLN A 61 -16.92 1.99 2.97
C GLN A 61 -16.91 0.45 3.00
N PHE A 62 -16.92 -0.16 1.82
CA PHE A 62 -16.98 -1.62 1.70
C PHE A 62 -15.69 -2.19 1.10
N VAL A 63 -15.31 -3.37 1.57
CA VAL A 63 -14.25 -4.19 0.97
C VAL A 63 -14.76 -5.61 0.73
N LYS A 64 -14.40 -6.20 -0.40
CA LYS A 64 -14.70 -7.59 -0.79
C LYS A 64 -13.44 -8.29 -1.27
N PHE A 65 -13.33 -9.59 -1.00
CA PHE A 65 -12.15 -10.39 -1.28
C PHE A 65 -12.48 -11.50 -2.28
N TYR A 66 -11.56 -11.77 -3.20
CA TYR A 66 -11.68 -12.77 -4.25
C TYR A 66 -10.38 -13.56 -4.33
N ASN A 67 -10.38 -14.79 -3.82
CA ASN A 67 -9.22 -15.67 -3.83
C ASN A 67 -9.16 -16.43 -5.16
N LEU A 68 -8.15 -16.14 -6.00
CA LEU A 68 -8.01 -16.73 -7.33
C LEU A 68 -7.59 -18.20 -7.30
N ASP A 69 -6.90 -18.65 -6.26
CA ASP A 69 -6.57 -20.07 -6.07
C ASP A 69 -7.84 -20.91 -5.87
N GLU A 70 -8.91 -20.29 -5.37
CA GLU A 70 -10.22 -20.93 -5.17
C GLU A 70 -11.15 -20.70 -6.36
N LEU A 71 -11.18 -19.48 -6.91
CA LEU A 71 -12.18 -19.06 -7.90
C LEU A 71 -11.86 -19.47 -9.34
N CYS A 72 -10.58 -19.56 -9.71
CA CYS A 72 -10.16 -19.95 -11.06
C CYS A 72 -8.76 -20.57 -11.10
N PRO A 73 -8.50 -21.65 -10.34
CA PRO A 73 -7.19 -22.30 -10.26
C PRO A 73 -6.66 -22.75 -11.64
N GLU A 74 -7.54 -23.17 -12.54
CA GLU A 74 -7.19 -23.58 -13.90
C GLU A 74 -6.61 -22.45 -14.74
N LYS A 75 -7.09 -21.21 -14.55
CA LYS A 75 -6.57 -20.03 -15.26
C LYS A 75 -5.21 -19.62 -14.73
N ILE A 76 -5.02 -19.71 -13.42
CA ILE A 76 -3.71 -19.48 -12.79
C ILE A 76 -2.69 -20.51 -13.27
N ALA A 77 -3.07 -21.80 -13.31
CA ALA A 77 -2.22 -22.86 -13.82
C ALA A 77 -1.78 -22.60 -15.27
N ARG A 78 -2.70 -22.18 -16.15
CA ARG A 78 -2.38 -21.82 -17.55
C ARG A 78 -1.42 -20.64 -17.66
N ILE A 79 -1.58 -19.60 -16.83
CA ILE A 79 -0.64 -18.46 -16.79
C ILE A 79 0.77 -18.96 -16.44
N ILE A 80 0.89 -19.84 -15.44
CA ILE A 80 2.17 -20.40 -15.00
C ILE A 80 2.76 -21.33 -16.07
N GLU A 81 1.91 -22.10 -16.77
CA GLU A 81 2.32 -22.96 -17.88
C GLU A 81 2.95 -22.15 -19.02
N PHE A 82 2.29 -21.07 -19.45
CA PHE A 82 2.79 -20.20 -20.51
C PHE A 82 3.98 -19.33 -20.08
N MET A 83 4.11 -19.02 -18.79
CA MET A 83 5.17 -18.17 -18.25
C MET A 83 5.74 -18.72 -16.93
N PRO A 84 6.52 -19.81 -16.96
CA PRO A 84 7.06 -20.43 -15.74
C PRO A 84 7.94 -19.49 -14.91
N GLU A 85 8.48 -18.42 -15.51
CA GLU A 85 9.29 -17.42 -14.82
C GLU A 85 8.50 -16.59 -13.79
N VAL A 86 7.18 -16.44 -13.95
CA VAL A 86 6.36 -15.54 -13.12
C VAL A 86 6.09 -16.09 -11.72
N ASP A 87 6.30 -17.39 -11.50
CA ASP A 87 6.24 -17.98 -10.16
C ASP A 87 7.56 -17.85 -9.39
N LYS A 88 8.68 -17.71 -10.11
CA LYS A 88 10.04 -17.65 -9.55
C LYS A 88 10.60 -16.22 -9.42
N SER A 89 9.97 -15.22 -10.06
CA SER A 89 10.52 -13.86 -10.14
C SER A 89 9.92 -12.88 -9.12
N ARG A 90 10.60 -11.73 -8.91
CA ARG A 90 10.11 -10.60 -8.10
C ARG A 90 8.81 -9.98 -8.64
N VAL A 91 8.56 -10.12 -9.95
CA VAL A 91 7.28 -9.75 -10.56
C VAL A 91 6.43 -11.01 -10.60
N THR A 92 5.65 -11.16 -9.53
CA THR A 92 4.88 -12.37 -9.27
C THR A 92 3.72 -12.51 -10.26
N VAL A 93 3.21 -13.73 -10.41
CA VAL A 93 1.90 -14.03 -11.03
C VAL A 93 0.77 -13.04 -10.67
N GLY A 94 0.86 -12.38 -9.50
CA GLY A 94 -0.04 -11.30 -9.08
C GLY A 94 -0.20 -10.14 -10.09
N ALA A 95 0.79 -9.85 -10.93
CA ALA A 95 0.66 -8.84 -11.99
C ALA A 95 -0.43 -9.19 -13.02
N PHE A 96 -0.68 -10.50 -13.22
CA PHE A 96 -1.68 -11.00 -14.16
C PHE A 96 -3.09 -11.11 -13.56
N TYR A 97 -3.25 -10.97 -12.23
CA TYR A 97 -4.56 -11.07 -11.57
C TYR A 97 -5.56 -10.05 -12.11
N LYS A 98 -5.08 -8.87 -12.54
CA LYS A 98 -5.94 -7.84 -13.14
C LYS A 98 -6.62 -8.29 -14.43
N LEU A 99 -6.01 -9.23 -15.17
CA LEU A 99 -6.59 -9.80 -16.39
C LEU A 99 -7.81 -10.68 -16.10
N LEU A 100 -7.92 -11.20 -14.87
CA LEU A 100 -8.99 -12.08 -14.43
C LEU A 100 -10.15 -11.34 -13.76
N ILE A 101 -10.02 -10.02 -13.54
CA ILE A 101 -11.07 -9.15 -12.96
C ILE A 101 -12.46 -9.39 -13.59
N PRO A 102 -12.62 -9.44 -14.93
CA PRO A 102 -13.94 -9.60 -15.54
C PRO A 102 -14.63 -10.93 -15.18
N GLN A 103 -13.83 -11.95 -14.87
CA GLN A 103 -14.30 -13.31 -14.58
C GLN A 103 -14.67 -13.52 -13.12
N VAL A 104 -14.07 -12.75 -12.20
CA VAL A 104 -14.24 -12.96 -10.75
C VAL A 104 -15.14 -11.93 -10.08
N LEU A 105 -15.28 -10.73 -10.66
CA LEU A 105 -16.19 -9.72 -10.11
C LEU A 105 -17.67 -10.09 -10.37
N PRO A 106 -18.58 -9.78 -9.43
CA PRO A 106 -20.00 -10.08 -9.55
C PRO A 106 -20.61 -9.55 -10.85
N LYS A 107 -21.56 -10.30 -11.43
CA LYS A 107 -22.19 -9.97 -12.73
C LYS A 107 -22.91 -8.62 -12.75
N ASN A 108 -23.33 -8.10 -11.60
CA ASN A 108 -23.97 -6.80 -11.47
C ASN A 108 -22.97 -5.61 -11.37
N VAL A 109 -21.66 -5.86 -11.46
CA VAL A 109 -20.64 -4.82 -11.54
C VAL A 109 -20.22 -4.64 -13.00
N ASP A 110 -20.67 -3.57 -13.64
CA ASP A 110 -20.48 -3.37 -15.08
C ASP A 110 -19.20 -2.59 -15.43
N LYS A 111 -18.66 -1.87 -14.45
CA LYS A 111 -17.49 -1.00 -14.59
C LYS A 111 -16.68 -1.03 -13.31
N VAL A 112 -15.37 -0.94 -13.42
CA VAL A 112 -14.47 -0.90 -12.25
C VAL A 112 -13.23 -0.05 -12.54
N ILE A 113 -12.74 0.69 -11.55
CA ILE A 113 -11.43 1.33 -11.62
C ILE A 113 -10.41 0.36 -11.05
N PHE A 114 -9.52 -0.18 -11.88
CA PHE A 114 -8.36 -0.90 -11.39
C PHE A 114 -7.23 0.08 -11.04
N LEU A 115 -6.58 -0.14 -9.91
CA LEU A 115 -5.40 0.58 -9.46
C LEU A 115 -4.33 -0.43 -9.03
N GLU A 116 -3.08 -0.18 -9.42
CA GLU A 116 -1.93 -0.86 -8.83
C GLU A 116 -1.82 -0.49 -7.34
N PRO A 117 -1.38 -1.43 -6.47
CA PRO A 117 -1.18 -1.17 -5.05
C PRO A 117 -0.18 -0.04 -4.75
N ASP A 118 0.72 0.30 -5.68
CA ASP A 118 1.70 1.38 -5.55
C ASP A 118 1.22 2.72 -6.14
N THR A 119 -0.09 2.97 -6.07
CA THR A 119 -0.70 4.25 -6.44
C THR A 119 -1.11 5.08 -5.20
N LEU A 120 -1.34 6.38 -5.39
CA LEU A 120 -1.98 7.25 -4.41
C LEU A 120 -3.00 8.12 -5.11
N VAL A 121 -4.22 8.10 -4.60
CA VAL A 121 -5.34 8.88 -5.13
C VAL A 121 -5.44 10.19 -4.35
N ASN A 122 -5.05 11.30 -4.97
CA ASN A 122 -5.11 12.65 -4.39
C ASN A 122 -6.17 13.52 -5.09
N LEU A 123 -7.24 12.90 -5.59
CA LEU A 123 -8.38 13.53 -6.24
C LEU A 123 -9.67 12.76 -5.93
N ASP A 124 -10.83 13.32 -6.27
CA ASP A 124 -12.10 12.60 -6.12
C ASP A 124 -12.27 11.60 -7.27
N LEU A 125 -12.34 10.29 -6.97
CA LEU A 125 -12.44 9.26 -8.00
C LEU A 125 -13.72 9.34 -8.85
N SER A 126 -14.75 10.07 -8.41
CA SER A 126 -15.91 10.34 -9.25
C SER A 126 -15.53 11.00 -10.57
N GLU A 127 -14.45 11.79 -10.60
CA GLU A 127 -13.94 12.45 -11.81
C GLU A 127 -13.39 11.45 -12.83
N LEU A 128 -12.80 10.34 -12.38
CA LEU A 128 -12.39 9.24 -13.25
C LEU A 128 -13.61 8.38 -13.62
N TRP A 129 -14.44 8.05 -12.63
CA TRP A 129 -15.59 7.17 -12.77
C TRP A 129 -16.63 7.68 -13.78
N GLN A 130 -16.82 8.99 -13.91
CA GLN A 130 -17.82 9.58 -14.81
C GLN A 130 -17.48 9.48 -16.30
N ASN A 131 -16.24 9.13 -16.64
CA ASN A 131 -15.86 8.91 -18.04
C ASN A 131 -16.68 7.76 -18.65
N LYS A 132 -17.28 8.01 -19.82
CA LYS A 132 -18.12 7.05 -20.54
C LYS A 132 -17.24 6.22 -21.48
N LEU A 133 -17.22 4.90 -21.28
CA LEU A 133 -16.42 3.98 -22.09
C LEU A 133 -17.12 3.58 -23.39
N ALA A 134 -18.46 3.65 -23.47
CA ALA A 134 -19.23 3.15 -24.61
C ALA A 134 -18.85 1.69 -24.95
N ASP A 135 -18.41 1.43 -26.18
CA ASP A 135 -17.94 0.15 -26.70
C ASP A 135 -16.45 -0.14 -26.42
N LYS A 136 -15.74 0.81 -25.80
CA LYS A 136 -14.32 0.66 -25.45
C LYS A 136 -14.16 -0.31 -24.28
N ALA A 137 -13.10 -1.11 -24.36
CA ALA A 137 -12.71 -2.08 -23.34
C ALA A 137 -12.27 -1.38 -22.05
N MET A 138 -11.56 -0.24 -22.16
CA MET A 138 -11.04 0.48 -21.01
C MET A 138 -10.68 1.94 -21.30
N GLY A 139 -10.68 2.76 -20.25
CA GLY A 139 -10.08 4.09 -20.22
C GLY A 139 -8.69 4.03 -19.61
N VAL A 140 -7.71 4.67 -20.26
CA VAL A 140 -6.28 4.52 -19.95
C VAL A 140 -5.51 5.84 -20.14
N VAL A 141 -4.39 5.99 -19.44
CA VAL A 141 -3.41 7.05 -19.74
C VAL A 141 -2.27 6.44 -20.56
N THR A 142 -1.94 7.06 -21.69
CA THR A 142 -0.90 6.56 -22.59
C THR A 142 0.50 6.77 -22.01
N GLU A 143 1.45 5.90 -22.36
CA GLU A 143 2.86 6.08 -21.97
C GLU A 143 3.45 7.34 -22.60
N MET A 144 2.99 7.71 -23.80
CA MET A 144 3.34 8.97 -24.46
C MET A 144 2.91 10.21 -23.66
N ALA A 145 1.73 10.18 -23.02
CA ALA A 145 1.28 11.26 -22.13
C ALA A 145 2.19 11.40 -20.90
N ASN A 146 2.79 10.31 -20.43
CA ASN A 146 3.81 10.30 -19.39
C ASN A 146 5.23 10.65 -19.91
N GLY A 147 5.37 11.11 -21.16
CA GLY A 147 6.65 11.53 -21.74
C GLY A 147 7.59 10.38 -22.11
N THR A 148 7.12 9.14 -22.10
CA THR A 148 7.85 7.98 -22.63
C THR A 148 7.80 8.02 -24.16
N ASN A 149 8.87 7.61 -24.86
CA ASN A 149 8.82 7.37 -26.32
C ASN A 149 8.49 5.90 -26.58
N PRO A 150 7.25 5.54 -26.98
CA PRO A 150 6.85 4.14 -26.98
C PRO A 150 7.60 3.29 -28.01
N LYS A 151 7.91 3.84 -29.19
CA LYS A 151 8.69 3.14 -30.23
C LYS A 151 10.11 2.79 -29.79
N LYS A 152 10.69 3.54 -28.85
CA LYS A 152 12.03 3.25 -28.30
C LYS A 152 11.99 2.33 -27.08
N THR A 153 10.84 2.21 -26.41
CA THR A 153 10.74 1.58 -25.08
C THR A 153 10.00 0.24 -25.09
N PHE A 154 8.98 0.09 -25.94
CA PHE A 154 8.10 -1.08 -25.95
C PHE A 154 8.20 -1.83 -27.27
N LEU A 155 8.51 -3.12 -27.20
CA LEU A 155 8.74 -3.93 -28.39
C LEU A 155 7.50 -4.01 -29.30
N LEU A 156 6.29 -4.11 -28.72
CA LEU A 156 5.03 -4.01 -29.48
C LEU A 156 4.96 -2.76 -30.38
N CYS A 157 5.56 -1.64 -29.95
CA CYS A 157 5.59 -0.41 -30.74
C CYS A 157 6.75 -0.36 -31.74
N SER A 158 7.92 -0.92 -31.39
CA SER A 158 9.05 -0.99 -32.33
C SER A 158 8.84 -1.99 -33.45
N GLU A 159 8.03 -3.02 -33.21
CA GLU A 159 7.62 -4.05 -34.18
C GLU A 159 6.33 -3.67 -34.91
N ASP A 160 5.86 -2.42 -34.75
CA ASP A 160 4.64 -1.86 -35.37
C ASP A 160 3.35 -2.67 -35.14
N MET A 161 3.31 -3.54 -34.12
CA MET A 161 2.10 -4.28 -33.70
C MET A 161 1.09 -3.39 -32.98
N VAL A 162 1.58 -2.36 -32.28
CA VAL A 162 0.78 -1.36 -31.57
C VAL A 162 1.27 0.03 -31.94
N LYS A 163 0.36 0.94 -32.23
CA LYS A 163 0.71 2.35 -32.46
C LYS A 163 1.22 2.96 -31.17
N GLY A 164 2.36 3.63 -31.22
CA GLY A 164 2.96 4.24 -30.03
C GLY A 164 2.04 5.21 -29.30
N GLU A 165 1.22 5.98 -30.02
CA GLU A 165 0.25 6.90 -29.43
C GLU A 165 -0.91 6.22 -28.68
N ASP A 166 -1.12 4.92 -28.90
CA ASP A 166 -2.16 4.10 -28.27
C ASP A 166 -1.58 3.22 -27.16
N TYR A 167 -0.25 3.06 -27.07
CA TYR A 167 0.37 2.26 -26.04
C TYR A 167 0.21 2.92 -24.66
N PHE A 168 -0.29 2.16 -23.68
CA PHE A 168 -0.72 2.68 -22.39
C PHE A 168 -0.11 1.94 -21.20
N ASN A 169 -0.08 2.66 -20.07
CA ASN A 169 0.34 2.09 -18.78
C ASN A 169 -0.80 1.28 -18.15
N SER A 170 -0.52 0.08 -17.63
CA SER A 170 -1.54 -0.81 -17.04
C SER A 170 -1.81 -0.60 -15.55
N GLY A 171 -1.28 0.46 -14.94
CA GLY A 171 -1.39 0.67 -13.49
C GLY A 171 -2.64 1.43 -13.03
N VAL A 172 -3.33 2.12 -13.93
CA VAL A 172 -4.63 2.74 -13.67
C VAL A 172 -5.52 2.51 -14.88
N LEU A 173 -6.60 1.75 -14.70
CA LEU A 173 -7.51 1.38 -15.77
C LEU A 173 -8.96 1.64 -15.35
N LEU A 174 -9.75 2.31 -16.18
CA LEU A 174 -11.20 2.32 -16.05
C LEU A 174 -11.77 1.22 -16.93
N MET A 175 -12.08 0.06 -16.37
CA MET A 175 -12.41 -1.17 -17.10
C MET A 175 -13.92 -1.30 -17.36
N ASN A 176 -14.28 -1.61 -18.60
CA ASN A 176 -15.65 -1.93 -19.01
C ASN A 176 -15.89 -3.45 -18.85
N LEU A 177 -16.48 -3.87 -17.73
CA LEU A 177 -16.69 -5.30 -17.48
C LEU A 177 -17.79 -5.90 -18.35
N ASN A 178 -18.71 -5.09 -18.88
CA ASN A 178 -19.69 -5.56 -19.87
C ASN A 178 -19.03 -5.99 -21.17
N VAL A 179 -17.96 -5.30 -21.58
CA VAL A 179 -17.18 -5.67 -22.76
C VAL A 179 -16.19 -6.79 -22.42
N LEU A 180 -15.41 -6.62 -21.35
CA LEU A 180 -14.28 -7.49 -21.05
C LEU A 180 -14.65 -8.91 -20.61
N ARG A 181 -15.91 -9.17 -20.23
CA ARG A 181 -16.37 -10.52 -19.89
C ARG A 181 -16.37 -11.48 -21.09
N ASP A 182 -16.56 -10.94 -22.30
CA ASP A 182 -16.56 -11.71 -23.55
C ASP A 182 -15.15 -11.83 -24.16
N GLU A 183 -14.12 -11.27 -23.50
CA GLU A 183 -12.75 -11.17 -24.01
C GLU A 183 -11.78 -12.16 -23.32
N GLU A 184 -12.30 -13.21 -22.68
CA GLU A 184 -11.45 -14.22 -22.01
C GLU A 184 -10.47 -14.89 -22.98
N GLU A 185 -10.96 -15.31 -24.15
CA GLU A 185 -10.13 -16.00 -25.14
C GLU A 185 -9.04 -15.08 -25.73
N PRO A 186 -9.34 -13.83 -26.18
CA PRO A 186 -8.32 -12.86 -26.55
C PRO A 186 -7.26 -12.62 -25.46
N ILE A 187 -7.67 -12.50 -24.19
CA ILE A 187 -6.75 -12.33 -23.06
C ILE A 187 -5.83 -13.54 -22.92
N MET A 188 -6.37 -14.76 -22.98
CA MET A 188 -5.58 -15.99 -22.92
C MET A 188 -4.59 -16.10 -24.09
N GLN A 189 -5.00 -15.72 -25.29
CA GLN A 189 -4.11 -15.64 -26.45
C GLN A 189 -3.00 -14.60 -26.25
N GLY A 190 -3.31 -13.44 -25.67
CA GLY A 190 -2.31 -12.43 -25.32
C GLY A 190 -1.32 -12.90 -24.24
N ILE A 191 -1.78 -13.65 -23.24
CA ILE A 191 -0.94 -14.30 -22.22
C ILE A 191 0.01 -15.29 -22.90
N LYS A 192 -0.51 -16.16 -23.77
CA LYS A 192 0.31 -17.10 -24.54
C LYS A 192 1.32 -16.38 -25.44
N PHE A 193 0.89 -15.35 -26.18
CA PHE A 193 1.76 -14.52 -27.00
C PHE A 193 2.91 -13.95 -26.17
N ARG A 194 2.64 -13.42 -24.96
CA ARG A 194 3.70 -12.97 -24.08
C ARG A 194 4.60 -14.12 -23.65
N GLY A 195 4.08 -15.29 -23.29
CA GLY A 195 4.87 -16.48 -22.96
C GLY A 195 5.85 -16.86 -24.08
N ASP A 196 5.36 -16.89 -25.33
CA ASP A 196 6.16 -17.19 -26.53
C ASP A 196 7.19 -16.09 -26.86
N ASN A 197 7.02 -14.87 -26.32
CA ASN A 197 7.85 -13.70 -26.59
C ASN A 197 8.47 -13.10 -25.31
N PRO A 198 9.39 -13.80 -24.63
CA PRO A 198 9.94 -13.39 -23.34
C PRO A 198 10.72 -12.06 -23.35
N LYS A 199 11.10 -11.58 -24.53
CA LYS A 199 11.70 -10.24 -24.72
C LYS A 199 10.70 -9.11 -24.41
N GLN A 200 9.39 -9.36 -24.43
CA GLN A 200 8.33 -8.40 -24.11
C GLN A 200 8.23 -8.15 -22.59
N LYS A 201 9.15 -7.38 -22.00
CA LYS A 201 9.37 -7.35 -20.53
C LYS A 201 8.22 -6.84 -19.66
N TYR A 202 7.17 -6.23 -20.21
CA TYR A 202 6.11 -5.54 -19.47
C TYR A 202 4.88 -6.39 -19.15
N LEU A 203 5.01 -7.72 -19.13
CA LEU A 203 4.04 -8.69 -18.60
C LEU A 203 2.57 -8.40 -18.95
N ASP A 204 1.72 -8.13 -17.97
CA ASP A 204 0.29 -7.82 -18.11
C ASP A 204 0.05 -6.59 -19.00
N GLN A 205 0.92 -5.58 -18.94
CA GLN A 205 0.84 -4.40 -19.80
C GLN A 205 1.04 -4.77 -21.26
N THR A 206 1.94 -5.72 -21.57
CA THR A 206 2.09 -6.26 -22.93
C THR A 206 0.78 -6.91 -23.38
N VAL A 207 0.20 -7.78 -22.54
CA VAL A 207 -1.04 -8.50 -22.87
C VAL A 207 -2.17 -7.51 -23.17
N LEU A 208 -2.40 -6.53 -22.29
CA LEU A 208 -3.48 -5.56 -22.44
C LEU A 208 -3.30 -4.67 -23.68
N ASN A 209 -2.07 -4.23 -23.97
CA ASN A 209 -1.81 -3.41 -25.16
C ASN A 209 -1.94 -4.22 -26.45
N TYR A 210 -1.48 -5.48 -26.46
CA TYR A 210 -1.64 -6.40 -27.58
C TYR A 210 -3.12 -6.65 -27.91
N CYS A 211 -3.96 -6.86 -26.89
CA CYS A 211 -5.36 -7.19 -27.09
C CYS A 211 -6.26 -5.96 -27.36
N PHE A 212 -5.99 -4.82 -26.71
CA PHE A 212 -6.99 -3.75 -26.57
C PHE A 212 -6.56 -2.36 -26.99
N SER A 213 -5.32 -2.13 -27.46
CA SER A 213 -4.82 -0.77 -27.77
C SER A 213 -5.69 0.04 -28.76
N THR A 214 -6.44 -0.62 -29.65
CA THR A 214 -7.37 0.05 -30.59
C THR A 214 -8.78 0.30 -30.02
N ARG A 215 -9.09 -0.28 -28.85
CA ARG A 215 -10.40 -0.25 -28.17
C ARG A 215 -10.32 0.47 -26.82
N ILE A 216 -9.51 1.52 -26.74
CA ILE A 216 -9.33 2.35 -25.54
C ILE A 216 -10.02 3.72 -25.62
N LEU A 217 -10.30 4.29 -24.45
CA LEU A 217 -10.54 5.73 -24.26
C LEU A 217 -9.27 6.36 -23.66
N LYS A 218 -8.67 7.34 -24.34
CA LYS A 218 -7.50 8.06 -23.81
C LYS A 218 -7.96 9.04 -22.73
N LEU A 219 -7.43 8.88 -21.52
CA LEU A 219 -7.75 9.68 -20.34
C LEU A 219 -6.69 10.77 -20.11
N PRO A 220 -7.06 11.88 -19.45
CA PRO A 220 -6.11 12.90 -19.01
C PRO A 220 -4.96 12.36 -18.14
N LEU A 221 -3.74 12.87 -18.36
CA LEU A 221 -2.52 12.46 -17.64
C LEU A 221 -2.69 12.43 -16.11
N ARG A 222 -3.46 13.37 -15.54
CA ARG A 222 -3.71 13.48 -14.09
C ARG A 222 -4.29 12.20 -13.46
N PHE A 223 -4.86 11.29 -14.24
CA PHE A 223 -5.38 10.02 -13.73
C PHE A 223 -4.32 8.91 -13.62
N ASN A 224 -3.08 9.13 -14.09
CA ASN A 224 -1.95 8.22 -13.90
C ASN A 224 -0.63 8.96 -14.14
N CYS A 225 -0.17 9.69 -13.12
CA CYS A 225 1.07 10.48 -13.17
C CYS A 225 2.23 9.72 -12.52
N PHE A 226 3.29 9.49 -13.26
CA PHE A 226 4.48 8.85 -12.67
C PHE A 226 5.21 9.81 -11.72
N VAL A 227 5.35 9.40 -10.46
CA VAL A 227 6.03 10.20 -9.43
C VAL A 227 7.47 10.55 -9.84
N LYS A 228 8.16 9.65 -10.56
CA LYS A 228 9.51 9.91 -11.10
C LYS A 228 9.56 11.14 -12.01
N ASN A 229 8.52 11.35 -12.82
CA ASN A 229 8.43 12.48 -13.75
C ASN A 229 8.07 13.75 -12.97
N GLU A 230 7.10 13.67 -12.06
CA GLU A 230 6.72 14.79 -11.20
C GLU A 230 7.92 15.30 -10.37
N ARG A 231 8.77 14.39 -9.86
CA ARG A 231 10.04 14.71 -9.18
C ARG A 231 11.04 15.40 -10.10
N ARG A 232 11.31 14.81 -11.27
CA ARG A 232 12.22 15.37 -12.29
C ARG A 232 11.81 16.79 -12.67
N ASP A 233 10.51 16.98 -12.86
CA ASP A 233 9.91 18.21 -13.34
C ASP A 233 9.55 19.17 -12.19
N LYS A 234 9.95 18.85 -10.95
CA LYS A 234 9.75 19.61 -9.71
C LYS A 234 8.30 20.09 -9.52
N GLN A 235 7.35 19.24 -9.89
CA GLN A 235 5.93 19.55 -9.78
C GLN A 235 5.49 19.49 -8.32
N PRO A 236 4.68 20.47 -7.85
CA PRO A 236 4.08 20.37 -6.53
C PRO A 236 3.05 19.23 -6.48
N VAL A 237 2.77 18.74 -5.27
CA VAL A 237 1.64 17.84 -5.04
C VAL A 237 0.34 18.57 -5.39
N GLY A 238 -0.52 17.91 -6.16
CA GLY A 238 -1.76 18.45 -6.69
C GLY A 238 -2.81 17.35 -6.89
N ARG A 239 -3.92 17.71 -7.53
CA ARG A 239 -5.09 16.82 -7.69
C ARG A 239 -4.88 15.79 -8.80
N LYS A 240 -4.15 14.72 -8.49
CA LYS A 240 -3.71 13.67 -9.42
C LYS A 240 -3.82 12.28 -8.78
N ILE A 241 -3.80 11.24 -9.60
CA ILE A 241 -3.45 9.89 -9.16
C ILE A 241 -1.96 9.72 -9.43
N TYR A 242 -1.20 9.52 -8.36
CA TYR A 242 0.25 9.34 -8.41
C TYR A 242 0.58 7.86 -8.46
N HIS A 243 1.45 7.46 -9.38
CA HIS A 243 1.86 6.08 -9.56
C HIS A 243 3.37 5.96 -9.34
N PHE A 244 3.77 5.13 -8.37
CA PHE A 244 5.15 4.95 -7.94
C PHE A 244 5.88 3.88 -8.79
N VAL A 245 5.64 3.87 -10.11
CA VAL A 245 6.14 2.87 -11.10
C VAL A 245 7.60 2.52 -10.89
N GLY A 246 7.89 1.26 -10.54
CA GLY A 246 9.27 0.77 -10.38
C GLY A 246 10.09 1.48 -9.29
N PHE A 247 9.44 2.36 -8.51
CA PHE A 247 10.00 3.22 -7.48
C PHE A 247 9.24 3.11 -6.14
N ALA A 248 8.31 2.18 -6.00
CA ALA A 248 7.82 1.73 -4.69
C ALA A 248 8.98 1.26 -3.79
N SER A 249 10.12 0.89 -4.40
CA SER A 249 11.39 0.64 -3.71
C SER A 249 12.16 1.89 -3.27
N LYS A 250 11.66 3.09 -3.56
CA LYS A 250 12.26 4.38 -3.15
C LYS A 250 11.32 5.23 -2.31
N ILE A 251 10.14 4.72 -1.98
CA ILE A 251 9.35 5.27 -0.88
C ILE A 251 10.25 5.18 0.35
N GLY A 252 10.60 6.34 0.90
CA GLY A 252 11.78 6.59 1.71
C GLY A 252 11.48 7.51 2.90
N LEU A 253 12.40 7.57 3.86
CA LEU A 253 12.33 8.48 5.00
C LEU A 253 12.79 9.90 4.64
N GLU A 254 13.13 10.14 3.38
CA GLU A 254 13.38 11.46 2.84
C GLU A 254 12.07 12.25 2.83
N MET A 255 11.73 12.79 3.99
CA MET A 255 10.52 13.57 4.17
C MET A 255 10.63 14.91 3.46
N ASP A 256 11.78 15.36 2.98
CA ASP A 256 11.84 16.55 2.11
C ASP A 256 11.17 16.33 0.75
N ASP A 257 11.06 15.07 0.31
CA ASP A 257 10.29 14.70 -0.86
C ASP A 257 8.78 14.79 -0.58
N PRO A 258 8.03 15.65 -1.31
CA PRO A 258 6.62 15.87 -1.05
C PRO A 258 5.74 14.65 -1.37
N PHE A 259 6.17 13.75 -2.26
CA PHE A 259 5.44 12.52 -2.60
C PHE A 259 5.69 11.42 -1.56
N ASN A 260 6.89 11.33 -0.98
CA ASN A 260 7.14 10.46 0.17
C ASN A 260 6.34 10.93 1.39
N LYS A 261 6.34 12.25 1.66
CA LYS A 261 5.46 12.87 2.68
C LYS A 261 3.99 12.49 2.47
N LEU A 262 3.49 12.62 1.24
CA LEU A 262 2.11 12.28 0.90
C LEU A 262 1.82 10.80 1.17
N TRP A 263 2.70 9.90 0.75
CA TRP A 263 2.55 8.46 0.98
C TRP A 263 2.53 8.13 2.47
N MET A 264 3.51 8.64 3.22
CA MET A 264 3.62 8.40 4.67
C MET A 264 2.40 8.93 5.42
N ASN A 265 1.86 10.10 5.03
CA ASN A 265 0.66 10.68 5.64
C ASN A 265 -0.56 9.75 5.57
N TYR A 266 -0.68 8.95 4.51
CA TYR A 266 -1.69 7.91 4.43
C TYR A 266 -1.26 6.67 5.22
N PHE A 267 -0.07 6.13 4.95
CA PHE A 267 0.34 4.85 5.52
C PHE A 267 0.25 4.80 7.05
N ILE A 268 0.68 5.85 7.76
CA ILE A 268 0.65 5.90 9.24
C ILE A 268 -0.75 5.78 9.84
N LYS A 269 -1.79 6.17 9.09
CA LYS A 269 -3.19 6.11 9.52
C LYS A 269 -3.84 4.75 9.22
N THR A 270 -3.16 3.87 8.49
CA THR A 270 -3.65 2.51 8.22
C THR A 270 -3.39 1.60 9.43
N PRO A 271 -4.18 0.52 9.61
CA PRO A 271 -3.90 -0.51 10.60
C PRO A 271 -2.65 -1.36 10.25
N PHE A 272 -2.08 -1.18 9.05
CA PHE A 272 -0.82 -1.78 8.62
C PHE A 272 0.40 -1.00 9.11
N PHE A 273 0.20 0.20 9.67
CA PHE A 273 1.22 0.88 10.47
C PHE A 273 1.17 0.37 11.91
N ASP A 274 1.56 -0.89 12.05
CA ASP A 274 1.56 -1.68 13.27
C ASP A 274 2.96 -1.72 13.92
N ALA A 275 3.07 -2.47 15.02
CA ALA A 275 4.27 -2.49 15.84
C ALA A 275 5.50 -3.02 15.07
N GLU A 276 5.28 -3.93 14.12
CA GLU A 276 6.33 -4.44 13.25
C GLU A 276 6.81 -3.34 12.30
N ALA A 277 5.87 -2.65 11.63
CA ALA A 277 6.20 -1.54 10.74
C ALA A 277 6.97 -0.44 11.48
N ILE A 278 6.54 -0.09 12.70
CA ILE A 278 7.22 0.88 13.56
C ILE A 278 8.59 0.37 14.01
N GLY A 279 8.70 -0.89 14.42
CA GLY A 279 9.95 -1.51 14.86
C GLY A 279 10.99 -1.53 13.73
N ARG A 280 10.57 -1.86 12.50
CA ARG A 280 11.43 -1.82 11.31
C ARG A 280 11.82 -0.38 10.93
N LEU A 281 10.88 0.55 11.04
CA LEU A 281 11.13 1.99 10.87
C LEU A 281 12.19 2.48 11.84
N HIS A 282 12.06 2.09 13.11
CA HIS A 282 13.04 2.41 14.12
C HIS A 282 14.39 1.75 13.86
N ALA A 283 14.44 0.45 13.54
CA ALA A 283 15.69 -0.26 13.25
C ALA A 283 16.45 0.37 12.07
N ASN A 284 15.73 0.88 11.07
CA ASN A 284 16.34 1.58 9.95
C ASN A 284 16.75 3.01 10.31
N LEU A 285 15.97 3.75 11.10
CA LEU A 285 16.38 5.05 11.66
C LEU A 285 17.64 4.92 12.53
N LYS A 286 17.74 3.86 13.33
CA LYS A 286 18.89 3.54 14.18
C LYS A 286 20.17 3.28 13.38
N LYS A 287 20.05 2.78 12.15
CA LYS A 287 21.17 2.61 11.21
C LYS A 287 21.62 3.91 10.55
N ILE A 288 20.73 4.92 10.52
CA ILE A 288 20.94 6.16 9.77
C ILE A 288 21.33 7.32 10.69
N TYR A 289 20.93 7.35 11.96
CA TYR A 289 21.13 8.53 12.82
C TYR A 289 21.99 8.26 14.07
N ASP A 290 22.98 9.14 14.30
CA ASP A 290 23.46 9.47 15.65
C ASP A 290 22.32 10.14 16.43
N PHE A 291 22.24 9.86 17.73
CA PHE A 291 21.15 10.33 18.59
C PHE A 291 21.05 11.87 18.61
N SER A 292 20.18 12.43 17.78
CA SER A 292 19.88 13.86 17.71
C SER A 292 18.45 14.16 18.17
N LYS A 293 18.21 15.42 18.54
CA LYS A 293 16.89 15.97 18.89
C LYS A 293 15.85 15.76 17.77
N GLU A 294 16.29 15.61 16.52
CA GLU A 294 15.44 15.34 15.37
C GLU A 294 14.96 13.89 15.31
N ALA A 295 15.77 12.90 15.71
CA ALA A 295 15.34 11.51 15.79
C ALA A 295 14.23 11.33 16.84
N ALA A 296 14.35 12.02 17.99
CA ALA A 296 13.31 12.08 19.01
C ALA A 296 12.03 12.76 18.51
N LEU A 297 12.16 13.83 17.70
CA LEU A 297 11.02 14.52 17.08
C LEU A 297 10.34 13.67 16.00
N ASN A 298 11.10 12.91 15.22
CA ASN A 298 10.58 11.99 14.20
C ASN A 298 9.84 10.81 14.84
N ILE A 299 10.38 10.25 15.94
CA ILE A 299 9.68 9.25 16.75
C ILE A 299 8.39 9.85 17.34
N ALA A 300 8.45 11.05 17.93
CA ALA A 300 7.27 11.73 18.46
C ALA A 300 6.19 11.99 17.38
N THR A 301 6.60 12.36 16.18
CA THR A 301 5.71 12.57 15.01
C THR A 301 5.09 11.27 14.54
N THR A 302 5.88 10.21 14.46
CA THR A 302 5.44 8.87 14.03
C THR A 302 4.41 8.27 15.00
N MET A 303 4.53 8.59 16.30
CA MET A 303 3.62 8.13 17.33
C MET A 303 2.34 8.98 17.47
N GLN A 304 2.18 10.07 16.69
CA GLN A 304 0.98 10.92 16.77
C GLN A 304 -0.27 10.16 16.31
N GLY A 305 -1.32 10.22 17.12
CA GLY A 305 -2.60 9.57 16.85
C GLY A 305 -2.62 8.06 17.14
N LYS A 306 -1.61 7.55 17.87
CA LYS A 306 -1.52 6.15 18.32
C LYS A 306 -1.72 6.06 19.84
N ALA A 307 -2.20 4.92 20.33
CA ALA A 307 -2.35 4.68 21.77
C ALA A 307 -0.98 4.59 22.44
N ARG A 308 -0.79 5.29 23.56
CA ARG A 308 0.52 5.39 24.22
C ARG A 308 0.39 5.11 25.72
N ALA A 309 1.34 4.35 26.26
CA ALA A 309 1.45 4.09 27.69
C ALA A 309 2.81 4.57 28.21
N PHE A 310 2.79 5.41 29.24
CA PHE A 310 3.99 5.92 29.87
C PHE A 310 4.11 5.37 31.28
N PHE A 311 5.19 4.64 31.52
CA PHE A 311 5.56 4.14 32.83
C PHE A 311 6.53 5.12 33.49
N VAL A 312 5.97 6.20 34.06
CA VAL A 312 6.71 7.34 34.64
C VAL A 312 6.05 7.79 35.94
N GLU A 313 6.77 8.59 36.74
CA GLU A 313 6.19 9.22 37.93
C GLU A 313 5.10 10.23 37.52
N SER A 314 3.99 10.28 38.27
CA SER A 314 2.85 11.17 38.01
C SER A 314 3.27 12.63 37.86
N GLU A 315 4.27 13.05 38.64
CA GLU A 315 4.84 14.40 38.63
C GLU A 315 5.58 14.73 37.33
N LYS A 316 6.08 13.71 36.62
CA LYS A 316 6.78 13.85 35.34
C LYS A 316 5.83 13.76 34.13
N LYS A 317 4.53 13.54 34.35
CA LYS A 317 3.50 13.46 33.30
C LYS A 317 3.56 14.67 32.36
N ALA A 318 3.56 15.88 32.91
CA ALA A 318 3.53 17.11 32.11
C ALA A 318 4.78 17.24 31.23
N SER A 319 5.95 16.87 31.76
CA SER A 319 7.20 16.86 31.02
C SER A 319 7.18 15.83 29.88
N MET A 320 6.63 14.64 30.12
CA MET A 320 6.49 13.60 29.10
C MET A 320 5.49 13.97 28.01
N VAL A 321 4.32 14.48 28.39
CA VAL A 321 3.30 15.01 27.47
C VAL A 321 3.88 16.09 26.57
N LYS A 322 4.66 17.02 27.16
CA LYS A 322 5.33 18.09 26.42
C LYS A 322 6.45 17.56 25.52
N PHE A 323 7.29 16.65 26.01
CA PHE A 323 8.43 16.11 25.28
C PHE A 323 7.99 15.29 24.06
N PHE A 324 6.91 14.50 24.20
CA PHE A 324 6.38 13.65 23.14
C PHE A 324 5.24 14.29 22.33
N GLY A 325 4.98 15.59 22.53
CA GLY A 325 3.98 16.36 21.77
C GLY A 325 2.59 15.73 21.76
N ILE A 326 2.14 15.22 22.92
CA ILE A 326 0.88 14.48 23.03
C ILE A 326 -0.31 15.45 22.90
N LYS A 327 -1.20 15.20 21.94
CA LYS A 327 -2.42 15.99 21.78
C LYS A 327 -3.49 15.59 22.80
N LYS A 328 -4.44 16.50 23.04
CA LYS A 328 -5.45 16.39 24.11
C LYS A 328 -6.43 15.22 23.92
N ASP A 329 -6.58 14.77 22.68
CA ASP A 329 -7.42 13.68 22.20
C ASP A 329 -6.70 12.32 22.12
N GLU A 330 -5.40 12.27 22.42
CA GLU A 330 -4.64 11.02 22.40
C GLU A 330 -4.71 10.30 23.75
N GLU A 331 -5.04 9.00 23.72
CA GLU A 331 -5.17 8.18 24.91
C GLU A 331 -3.79 7.85 25.51
N VAL A 332 -3.62 8.23 26.79
CA VAL A 332 -2.37 8.06 27.53
C VAL A 332 -2.61 7.34 28.85
N ILE A 333 -2.02 6.15 28.99
CA ILE A 333 -2.08 5.34 30.21
C ILE A 333 -0.81 5.56 31.04
N LEU A 334 -0.96 5.95 32.31
CA LEU A 334 0.16 6.08 33.24
C LEU A 334 0.26 4.83 34.10
N ALA A 335 1.27 4.01 33.84
CA ALA A 335 1.48 2.79 34.60
C ALA A 335 2.58 3.01 35.66
N LYS A 336 2.30 2.67 36.93
CA LYS A 336 3.30 2.62 38.02
C LYS A 336 2.93 1.66 39.17
N THR A 337 1.71 1.13 39.17
CA THR A 337 1.15 0.23 40.18
C THR A 337 0.61 -1.06 39.54
N GLU A 338 0.43 -2.12 40.32
CA GLU A 338 -0.32 -3.34 39.94
C GLU A 338 -1.64 -3.00 39.24
N ARG A 339 -2.38 -2.05 39.81
CA ARG A 339 -3.64 -1.56 39.26
C ARG A 339 -3.48 -1.01 37.85
N SER A 340 -2.47 -0.17 37.63
CA SER A 340 -2.26 0.45 36.32
C SER A 340 -1.71 -0.51 35.25
N ILE A 341 -1.06 -1.62 35.64
CA ILE A 341 -0.69 -2.69 34.69
C ILE A 341 -1.95 -3.44 34.25
N LYS A 342 -2.90 -3.67 35.17
CA LYS A 342 -4.21 -4.23 34.81
C LYS A 342 -4.99 -3.30 33.89
N GLU A 343 -5.03 -2.00 34.18
CA GLU A 343 -5.67 -1.00 33.32
C GLU A 343 -5.05 -0.96 31.92
N LEU A 344 -3.72 -1.06 31.82
CA LEU A 344 -3.04 -1.19 30.52
C LEU A 344 -3.46 -2.47 29.78
N ILE A 345 -3.48 -3.62 30.46
CA ILE A 345 -3.91 -4.89 29.87
C ILE A 345 -5.37 -4.82 29.42
N GLU A 346 -6.26 -4.21 30.20
CA GLU A 346 -7.67 -4.02 29.83
C GLU A 346 -7.82 -3.11 28.62
N ALA A 347 -7.07 -2.00 28.56
CA ALA A 347 -7.05 -1.13 27.38
C ALA A 347 -6.51 -1.85 26.14
N MET A 348 -5.45 -2.65 26.29
CA MET A 348 -4.89 -3.47 25.21
C MET A 348 -5.89 -4.54 24.74
N LYS A 349 -6.65 -5.16 25.65
CA LYS A 349 -7.73 -6.09 25.30
C LYS A 349 -8.88 -5.39 24.60
N ALA A 350 -9.30 -4.22 25.09
CA ALA A 350 -10.36 -3.41 24.49
C ALA A 350 -9.98 -2.92 23.08
N ALA A 351 -8.69 -2.63 22.87
CA ALA A 351 -8.16 -2.30 21.55
C ALA A 351 -8.22 -3.49 20.58
N ASN A 352 -8.25 -4.74 21.05
CA ASN A 352 -8.40 -5.95 20.24
C ASN A 352 -7.48 -5.99 19.01
N GLY A 353 -6.20 -5.65 19.19
CA GLY A 353 -5.21 -5.58 18.11
C GLY A 353 -5.33 -4.38 17.15
N THR A 354 -6.32 -3.50 17.33
CA THR A 354 -6.53 -2.30 16.48
C THR A 354 -5.63 -1.12 16.85
N ALA A 355 -4.97 -1.19 18.01
CA ALA A 355 -4.00 -0.21 18.47
C ALA A 355 -2.72 -0.89 18.94
N VAL A 356 -1.59 -0.25 18.66
CA VAL A 356 -0.27 -0.64 19.14
C VAL A 356 0.10 0.25 20.31
N PHE A 357 0.47 -0.35 21.43
CA PHE A 357 0.84 0.39 22.62
C PHE A 357 2.35 0.64 22.68
N PHE A 358 2.74 1.91 22.64
CA PHE A 358 4.11 2.30 22.95
C PHE A 358 4.28 2.39 24.45
N ILE A 359 5.14 1.55 25.03
CA ILE A 359 5.35 1.47 26.48
C ILE A 359 6.69 2.11 26.83
N MET A 360 6.67 3.37 27.21
CA MET A 360 7.87 4.14 27.56
C MET A 360 8.18 4.01 29.05
N THR A 361 9.38 3.57 29.42
CA THR A 361 9.85 3.53 30.81
C THR A 361 10.96 4.56 31.03
N GLU A 362 11.08 5.14 32.23
CA GLU A 362 12.26 5.95 32.55
C GLU A 362 13.54 5.10 32.44
N LYS A 363 14.67 5.74 32.09
CA LYS A 363 16.00 5.11 31.91
C LYS A 363 16.41 4.21 33.09
N PHE A 364 15.95 4.52 34.30
CA PHE A 364 16.19 3.77 35.54
C PHE A 364 15.09 2.75 35.90
N LEU A 365 13.92 2.85 35.27
CA LEU A 365 12.79 1.92 35.38
C LEU A 365 12.79 0.85 34.28
N ASN A 366 13.64 0.95 33.26
CA ASN A 366 13.80 -0.04 32.18
C ASN A 366 13.91 -1.49 32.68
N LYS A 367 14.52 -1.71 33.87
CA LYS A 367 14.69 -3.04 34.47
C LYS A 367 13.54 -3.45 35.40
N LYS A 368 12.52 -2.61 35.61
CA LYS A 368 11.47 -2.80 36.63
C LYS A 368 10.05 -2.94 36.06
N PHE A 369 9.79 -2.63 34.79
CA PHE A 369 8.49 -2.92 34.21
C PHE A 369 8.36 -4.41 33.88
N PRO A 370 7.31 -5.10 34.35
CA PRO A 370 7.15 -6.53 34.16
C PRO A 370 6.54 -6.84 32.78
N PHE A 371 7.34 -6.69 31.72
CA PHE A 371 6.90 -6.97 30.34
C PHE A 371 6.38 -8.40 30.16
N ASP A 372 6.92 -9.34 30.95
CA ASP A 372 6.49 -10.73 30.95
C ASP A 372 4.99 -10.87 31.26
N ARG A 373 4.40 -9.95 32.02
CA ARG A 373 2.95 -9.96 32.29
C ARG A 373 2.10 -9.61 31.08
N LEU A 374 2.63 -8.81 30.15
CA LEU A 374 1.94 -8.53 28.90
C LEU A 374 1.99 -9.77 28.00
N THR A 375 3.13 -10.44 27.95
CA THR A 375 3.27 -11.69 27.21
C THR A 375 2.42 -12.81 27.82
N ASP A 376 2.36 -12.92 29.14
CA ASP A 376 1.47 -13.85 29.86
C ASP A 376 -0.01 -13.56 29.61
N ALA A 377 -0.36 -12.29 29.36
CA ALA A 377 -1.71 -11.88 28.96
C ALA A 377 -2.01 -12.13 27.48
N GLY A 378 -1.08 -12.72 26.72
CA GLY A 378 -1.24 -13.08 25.31
C GLY A 378 -0.78 -12.01 24.32
N PHE A 379 -0.16 -10.92 24.79
CA PHE A 379 0.33 -9.86 23.91
C PHE A 379 1.77 -10.11 23.45
N VAL A 380 2.04 -9.86 22.17
CA VAL A 380 3.33 -10.11 21.54
C VAL A 380 4.08 -8.78 21.37
N GLU A 381 5.31 -8.71 21.89
CA GLU A 381 6.21 -7.58 21.63
C GLU A 381 6.50 -7.45 20.14
N GLY A 382 6.36 -6.24 19.59
CA GLY A 382 6.50 -6.01 18.14
C GLY A 382 5.23 -6.32 17.33
N LYS A 383 4.14 -6.75 17.98
CA LYS A 383 2.78 -6.82 17.38
C LYS A 383 1.80 -5.93 18.16
N ASP A 384 1.66 -6.17 19.45
CA ASP A 384 0.65 -5.54 20.30
C ASP A 384 1.22 -4.36 21.12
N PHE A 385 2.53 -4.42 21.42
CA PHE A 385 3.23 -3.33 22.10
C PHE A 385 4.70 -3.21 21.67
N ILE A 386 5.28 -2.03 21.91
CA ILE A 386 6.71 -1.75 21.69
C ILE A 386 7.32 -1.21 22.98
N LYS A 387 8.46 -1.79 23.39
CA LYS A 387 9.29 -1.28 24.49
C LYS A 387 9.92 0.05 24.09
N GLY A 388 9.44 1.16 24.62
CA GLY A 388 9.80 2.51 24.18
C GLY A 388 11.29 2.87 24.29
N TRP A 389 12.08 2.21 25.15
CA TRP A 389 13.53 2.45 25.22
C TRP A 389 14.34 1.71 24.16
N THR A 390 13.80 0.66 23.53
CA THR A 390 14.47 0.07 22.35
C THR A 390 14.55 1.10 21.24
N LEU A 391 13.67 2.12 21.30
CA LEU A 391 13.67 3.29 20.43
C LEU A 391 14.75 4.35 20.78
N LEU A 392 15.53 4.18 21.86
CA LEU A 392 16.34 5.23 22.50
C LEU A 392 17.83 4.88 22.75
N THR A 393 18.39 3.77 22.22
CA THR A 393 19.77 3.33 22.56
C THR A 393 20.82 3.45 21.45
N GLU A 394 22.06 3.76 21.86
CA GLU A 394 23.26 4.23 21.13
C GLU A 394 23.80 3.36 19.98
N ALA A 395 24.50 4.04 19.06
CA ALA A 395 25.13 3.52 17.85
C ALA A 395 26.67 3.51 17.95
N GLN A 396 27.31 2.64 17.17
CA GLN A 396 28.69 2.86 16.71
C GLN A 396 28.70 2.95 15.17
N GLY A 397 29.00 4.15 14.68
CA GLY A 397 29.54 4.54 13.36
C GLY A 397 29.11 3.80 12.10
N VAL A 398 28.26 4.42 11.27
CA VAL A 398 28.11 4.12 9.83
C VAL A 398 27.67 5.38 9.04
N SER A 399 28.13 5.48 7.78
CA SER A 399 27.91 6.58 6.81
C SER A 399 26.53 6.55 6.10
N PHE A 400 26.08 7.71 5.59
CA PHE A 400 24.69 8.18 5.44
C PHE A 400 23.96 7.94 4.10
N ASP A 401 24.53 7.26 3.09
CA ASP A 401 23.99 7.39 1.71
C ASP A 401 23.05 6.27 1.20
N THR A 402 22.65 5.25 1.97
CA THR A 402 22.06 4.04 1.32
C THR A 402 21.04 3.21 2.12
N TYR A 403 19.92 3.74 2.65
CA TYR A 403 18.88 2.85 3.21
C TYR A 403 17.41 3.28 2.95
N PRO A 404 16.74 2.74 1.91
CA PRO A 404 15.34 3.00 1.64
C PRO A 404 14.37 2.17 2.52
N LEU A 405 13.17 2.72 2.76
CA LEU A 405 12.03 2.18 3.55
C LEU A 405 11.54 0.79 3.09
N VAL A 406 12.06 0.30 1.96
CA VAL A 406 11.79 -1.01 1.34
C VAL A 406 12.03 -2.19 2.25
N HIS A 407 12.93 -2.05 3.23
CA HIS A 407 13.18 -3.13 4.17
C HIS A 407 12.21 -3.11 5.37
N MET A 408 11.36 -2.06 5.48
CA MET A 408 10.27 -1.98 6.45
C MET A 408 8.93 -2.50 5.91
N LEU A 409 8.69 -2.28 4.61
CA LEU A 409 7.49 -2.70 3.90
C LEU A 409 7.69 -4.10 3.36
#